data_AF-A0A5N4AN96-F1
#
_entry.id   AF-A0A5N4AN96-F1
#
_cell.length_a   1.000
_cell.length_b   1.000
_cell.length_c   1.000
_cell.angle_alpha   90.00
_cell.angle_beta   90.00
_cell.angle_gamma   90.00
#
_symmetry.space_group_name_H-M   'P 1'
#
loop_
_entity.id
_entity.type
_entity.pdbx_description
1 polymer ?
#
loop_
_entity_poly.entity_id
_entity_poly.type
_entity_poly.pdbx_seq_one_letter_code
_entity_poly.pdbx_strand_id
1 'polypeptide(L)'
;MSTLNVRCALHTNTRYLPLTVTRIRSWSALQIIMAQVPLVSTDPIEVLTNKYLIEEPCVNKYWGPGLGAGFMFALACGSNWFIRRPMLSGIQKHVVFTILGGFLGKYIDSNRSEYLAERDAVLRHYIELHRDDFPDFERKKYSEVFEPWVPIR
;
A
#
# COMPACT_ATOMS: atom_id res chain seq x y z
N MET A 1 5.17 -8.39 -30.24
CA MET A 1 4.20 -9.27 -29.54
C MET A 1 4.81 -9.65 -28.21
N SER A 2 4.80 -8.70 -27.27
CA SER A 2 5.42 -8.83 -25.94
C SER A 2 4.34 -9.20 -24.93
N THR A 3 4.46 -10.38 -24.35
CA THR A 3 3.61 -10.86 -23.26
C THR A 3 3.91 -10.04 -22.01
N LEU A 4 3.03 -9.08 -21.69
CA LEU A 4 2.99 -8.44 -20.37
C LEU A 4 2.57 -9.49 -19.35
N ASN A 5 3.58 -10.14 -18.78
CA ASN A 5 3.45 -11.14 -17.74
C ASN A 5 3.09 -10.40 -16.43
N VAL A 6 1.82 -10.02 -16.28
CA VAL A 6 1.28 -9.52 -15.01
C VAL A 6 1.05 -10.72 -14.08
N ARG A 7 2.13 -11.40 -13.70
CA ARG A 7 2.14 -12.29 -12.55
C ARG A 7 2.30 -11.42 -11.31
N CYS A 8 1.19 -10.83 -10.87
CA CYS A 8 1.06 -10.45 -9.48
C CYS A 8 0.91 -11.75 -8.69
N ALA A 9 2.02 -12.45 -8.50
CA ALA A 9 2.06 -13.65 -7.69
C ALA A 9 1.73 -13.23 -6.26
N LEU A 10 0.62 -13.76 -5.73
CA LEU A 10 0.42 -13.97 -4.30
C LEU A 10 1.58 -14.84 -3.80
N HIS A 11 2.73 -14.23 -3.55
CA HIS A 11 3.79 -14.88 -2.80
C HIS A 11 3.44 -14.67 -1.33
N THR A 12 2.51 -15.49 -0.83
CA THR A 12 2.36 -15.68 0.61
C THR A 12 3.72 -16.14 1.12
N ASN A 13 4.47 -15.22 1.70
CA ASN A 13 5.77 -15.45 2.33
C ASN A 13 5.55 -16.45 3.47
N THR A 14 5.74 -17.72 3.15
CA THR A 14 5.63 -18.87 4.05
C THR A 14 6.81 -18.90 5.02
N ARG A 15 6.87 -17.93 5.93
CA ARG A 15 7.80 -17.93 7.08
C ARG A 15 7.13 -18.12 8.43
N TYR A 16 5.88 -18.62 8.44
CA TYR A 16 5.24 -19.14 9.63
C TYR A 16 4.97 -20.63 9.43
N LEU A 17 5.74 -21.45 10.15
CA LEU A 17 5.58 -22.88 10.48
C LEU A 17 4.78 -23.78 9.50
N PRO A 18 5.38 -24.85 8.93
CA PRO A 18 4.63 -25.88 8.23
C PRO A 18 3.89 -26.78 9.24
N LEU A 19 2.77 -26.30 9.79
CA LEU A 19 1.82 -27.18 10.45
C LEU A 19 0.88 -27.72 9.37
N THR A 20 1.22 -28.91 8.90
CA THR A 20 0.39 -29.75 8.03
C THR A 20 -1.03 -29.85 8.60
N VAL A 21 -1.95 -29.12 7.97
CA VAL A 21 -3.38 -29.13 8.24
C VAL A 21 -3.93 -30.50 7.85
N THR A 22 -3.97 -31.48 8.75
CA THR A 22 -4.76 -32.70 8.51
C THR A 22 -5.58 -33.20 9.70
N ARG A 23 -5.54 -32.58 10.90
CA ARG A 23 -6.42 -33.05 11.99
C ARG A 23 -6.70 -32.03 13.10
N ILE A 24 -7.62 -31.11 12.85
CA ILE A 24 -8.31 -30.35 13.91
C ILE A 24 -9.36 -31.29 14.53
N ARG A 25 -9.02 -31.99 15.61
CA ARG A 25 -9.91 -33.00 16.23
C ARG A 25 -10.45 -32.59 17.61
N SER A 26 -10.02 -31.46 18.17
CA SER A 26 -10.54 -31.00 19.47
C SER A 26 -10.91 -29.51 19.45
N TRP A 27 -11.99 -29.18 20.14
CA TRP A 27 -12.45 -27.80 20.37
C TRP A 27 -11.39 -26.93 21.07
N SER A 28 -10.47 -27.54 21.81
CA SER A 28 -9.31 -26.88 22.41
C SER A 28 -8.28 -26.41 21.36
N ALA A 29 -8.08 -27.14 20.26
CA ALA A 29 -7.18 -26.72 19.17
C ALA A 29 -7.76 -25.55 18.36
N LEU A 30 -9.09 -25.49 18.22
CA LEU A 30 -9.76 -24.32 17.62
C LEU A 30 -9.60 -23.07 18.48
N GLN A 31 -9.69 -23.16 19.82
CA GLN A 31 -9.44 -22.02 20.69
C GLN A 31 -8.01 -21.46 20.55
N ILE A 32 -7.01 -22.31 20.38
CA ILE A 32 -5.62 -21.89 20.20
C ILE A 32 -5.42 -21.16 18.86
N ILE A 33 -6.07 -21.62 17.78
CA ILE A 33 -6.00 -20.98 16.46
C ILE A 33 -6.76 -19.64 16.45
N MET A 34 -7.88 -19.53 17.17
CA MET A 34 -8.66 -18.30 17.31
C MET A 34 -8.00 -17.27 18.24
N ALA A 35 -7.13 -17.71 19.15
CA ALA A 35 -6.32 -16.85 20.00
C ALA A 35 -5.08 -16.30 19.27
N GLN A 36 -4.75 -16.81 18.09
CA GLN A 36 -3.65 -16.30 17.29
C GLN A 36 -4.09 -15.04 16.53
N VAL A 37 -4.30 -13.96 17.29
CA VAL A 37 -4.23 -12.61 16.75
C VAL A 37 -2.85 -12.52 16.07
N PRO A 38 -2.75 -12.14 14.78
CA PRO A 38 -1.46 -11.88 14.18
C PRO A 38 -0.77 -10.88 15.10
N LEU A 39 0.35 -11.25 15.71
CA LEU A 39 1.05 -10.41 16.66
C LEU A 39 1.62 -9.21 15.91
N VAL A 40 0.77 -8.21 15.65
CA VAL A 40 1.23 -6.87 15.37
C VAL A 40 2.04 -6.49 16.61
N SER A 41 3.23 -5.94 16.42
CA SER A 41 4.14 -5.64 17.53
C SER A 41 3.50 -4.62 18.48
N THR A 42 3.62 -4.82 19.80
CA THR A 42 3.07 -3.86 20.79
C THR A 42 3.98 -2.66 20.98
N ASP A 43 5.25 -2.81 20.62
CA ASP A 43 6.25 -1.76 20.66
C ASP A 43 6.16 -0.85 19.42
N PRO A 44 6.40 0.46 19.60
CA PRO A 44 6.27 1.46 18.53
C PRO A 44 7.36 1.34 17.45
N ILE A 45 8.53 0.79 17.78
CA ILE A 45 9.69 0.72 16.87
C ILE A 45 9.49 -0.38 15.83
N GLU A 46 9.03 -1.57 16.22
CA GLU A 46 8.83 -2.68 15.30
C GLU A 46 7.73 -2.36 14.27
N VAL A 47 6.69 -1.60 14.64
CA VAL A 47 5.65 -1.12 13.70
C VAL A 47 6.26 -0.30 12.55
N LEU A 48 7.23 0.56 12.84
CA LEU A 48 7.85 1.43 11.84
C LEU A 48 8.98 0.74 11.08
N THR A 49 9.64 -0.24 11.70
CA THR A 49 10.83 -0.91 11.15
C THR A 49 10.46 -2.09 10.25
N ASN A 50 9.32 -2.72 10.50
CA ASN A 50 8.87 -3.91 9.77
C ASN A 50 8.28 -3.58 8.39
N LYS A 51 9.12 -3.09 7.47
CA LYS A 51 8.76 -2.89 6.06
C LYS A 51 8.91 -4.15 5.20
N TYR A 52 9.74 -5.11 5.62
CA TYR A 52 10.10 -6.28 4.80
C TYR A 52 9.05 -7.40 4.76
N LEU A 53 8.05 -7.37 5.64
CA LEU A 53 6.93 -8.30 5.59
C LEU A 53 5.80 -7.81 4.67
N ILE A 54 5.82 -6.52 4.30
CA ILE A 54 4.74 -5.88 3.55
C ILE A 54 5.25 -5.61 2.12
N GLU A 55 4.98 -6.52 1.20
CA GLU A 55 5.22 -6.29 -0.22
C GLU A 55 4.30 -5.17 -0.74
N GLU A 56 4.82 -4.30 -1.61
CA GLU A 56 3.99 -3.25 -2.20
C GLU A 56 2.93 -3.86 -3.12
N PRO A 57 1.63 -3.53 -2.93
CA PRO A 57 0.60 -4.01 -3.82
C PRO A 57 0.84 -3.45 -5.22
N CYS A 58 0.51 -4.22 -6.26
CA CYS A 58 0.70 -3.83 -7.65
C CYS A 58 0.07 -2.47 -7.99
N VAL A 59 -1.04 -2.12 -7.33
CA VAL A 59 -1.71 -0.83 -7.47
C VAL A 59 -0.75 0.31 -7.13
N ASN A 60 -0.02 0.24 -6.02
CA ASN A 60 0.92 1.29 -5.61
C ASN A 60 2.02 1.49 -6.66
N LYS A 61 2.56 0.38 -7.20
CA LYS A 61 3.62 0.39 -8.19
C LYS A 61 3.24 1.05 -9.52
N TYR A 62 1.99 0.90 -9.96
CA TYR A 62 1.54 1.39 -11.26
C TYR A 62 0.68 2.65 -11.19
N TRP A 63 0.19 3.03 -10.01
CA TRP A 63 -0.71 4.17 -9.84
C TRP A 63 -0.07 5.50 -10.26
N GLY A 64 1.15 5.79 -9.81
CA GLY A 64 1.86 7.05 -10.15
C GLY A 64 2.02 7.27 -11.65
N PRO A 65 2.66 6.34 -12.39
CA PRO A 65 2.79 6.42 -13.84
C PRO A 65 1.43 6.38 -14.56
N GLY A 66 0.47 5.59 -14.06
CA GLY A 66 -0.87 5.47 -14.65
C GLY A 66 -1.67 6.77 -14.62
N LEU A 67 -1.67 7.46 -13.47
CA LEU A 67 -2.32 8.77 -13.35
C LEU A 67 -1.63 9.83 -14.22
N GLY A 68 -0.29 9.87 -14.23
CA GLY A 68 0.46 10.84 -15.05
C GLY A 68 0.18 10.68 -16.54
N ALA A 69 0.15 9.43 -17.02
CA ALA A 69 -0.20 9.09 -18.39
C ALA A 69 -1.65 9.49 -18.74
N GLY A 70 -2.61 9.16 -17.86
CA GLY A 70 -4.02 9.52 -18.05
C GLY A 70 -4.25 11.03 -18.08
N PHE A 71 -3.59 11.78 -17.19
CA PHE A 71 -3.68 13.24 -17.13
C PHE A 71 -3.13 13.89 -18.42
N MET A 72 -1.96 13.46 -18.89
CA MET A 72 -1.41 14.00 -20.15
C MET A 72 -2.20 13.59 -21.38
N PHE A 73 -2.79 12.40 -21.40
CA PHE A 73 -3.72 12.01 -22.46
C PHE A 73 -4.97 12.90 -22.48
N ALA A 74 -5.53 13.21 -21.30
CA ALA A 74 -6.64 14.15 -21.16
C ALA A 74 -6.25 15.56 -21.62
N LEU A 75 -5.04 16.03 -21.31
CA LEU A 75 -4.51 17.31 -21.81
C LEU A 75 -4.38 17.32 -23.34
N ALA A 76 -3.92 16.24 -23.94
CA ALA A 76 -3.88 16.11 -25.40
C ALA A 76 -5.28 16.24 -26.03
N CYS A 77 -6.28 15.55 -25.47
CA CYS A 77 -7.68 15.70 -25.87
C CYS A 77 -8.20 17.13 -25.66
N GLY A 78 -7.87 17.75 -24.53
CA GLY A 78 -8.25 19.13 -24.20
C GLY A 78 -7.64 20.16 -25.14
N SER A 79 -6.38 19.95 -25.56
CA SER A 79 -5.70 20.82 -26.53
C SER A 79 -6.39 20.79 -27.90
N ASN A 80 -6.83 19.61 -28.35
CA ASN A 80 -7.58 19.46 -29.60
C ASN A 80 -8.96 20.12 -29.51
N TRP A 81 -9.63 19.96 -28.37
CA TRP A 81 -10.90 20.63 -28.09
C TRP A 81 -10.77 22.16 -28.11
N PHE A 82 -9.71 22.71 -27.52
CA PHE A 82 -9.43 24.15 -27.51
C PHE A 82 -9.23 24.73 -28.93
N ILE A 83 -8.58 23.97 -29.81
CA ILE A 83 -8.32 24.37 -31.21
C ILE A 83 -9.53 24.04 -32.13
N ARG A 84 -10.68 23.65 -31.55
CA ARG A 84 -11.89 23.22 -32.29
C ARG A 84 -11.61 22.11 -33.31
N ARG A 85 -10.64 21.23 -32.99
CA ARG A 85 -10.33 20.00 -33.73
C ARG A 85 -11.05 18.83 -33.03
N PRO A 86 -11.38 17.74 -33.76
CA PRO A 86 -11.94 16.54 -33.12
C PRO A 86 -10.96 16.00 -32.07
N MET A 87 -11.50 15.54 -30.93
CA MET A 87 -10.72 15.26 -29.71
C MET A 87 -9.56 14.28 -29.93
N LEU A 88 -9.76 13.26 -30.77
CA LEU A 88 -8.76 12.21 -31.07
C LEU A 88 -7.92 12.50 -32.32
N SER A 89 -7.87 13.76 -32.78
CA SER A 89 -7.09 14.13 -33.96
C SER A 89 -5.58 14.01 -33.71
N GLY A 90 -4.90 13.21 -34.53
CA GLY A 90 -3.45 13.07 -34.50
C GLY A 90 -2.95 12.11 -33.41
N ILE A 91 -3.08 10.80 -33.66
CA ILE A 91 -2.69 9.74 -32.72
C ILE A 91 -1.25 9.88 -32.21
N GLN A 92 -0.35 10.39 -33.03
CA GLN A 92 1.06 10.64 -32.70
C GLN A 92 1.19 11.59 -31.50
N LYS A 93 0.38 12.66 -31.45
CA LYS A 93 0.39 13.62 -30.35
C LYS A 93 -0.03 12.94 -29.05
N HIS A 94 -1.13 12.20 -29.07
CA HIS A 94 -1.62 11.48 -27.90
C HIS A 94 -0.58 10.47 -27.39
N VAL A 95 0.06 9.70 -28.28
CA VAL A 95 1.10 8.73 -27.90
C VAL A 95 2.28 9.43 -27.22
N VAL A 96 2.77 10.53 -27.79
CA VAL A 96 3.89 11.30 -27.23
C VAL A 96 3.53 11.88 -25.85
N PHE A 97 2.34 12.50 -25.72
CA PHE A 97 1.88 13.06 -24.45
C PHE A 97 1.71 11.99 -23.37
N THR A 98 1.14 10.83 -23.70
CA THR A 98 0.96 9.72 -22.75
C THR A 98 2.30 9.19 -22.25
N ILE A 99 3.28 8.98 -23.14
CA ILE A 99 4.62 8.50 -22.74
C ILE A 99 5.31 9.53 -21.84
N LEU A 100 5.26 10.81 -22.23
CA LEU A 100 5.83 11.90 -21.44
C LEU A 100 5.17 11.99 -20.05
N GLY A 101 3.84 11.86 -19.99
CA GLY A 101 3.08 11.85 -18.74
C GLY A 101 3.40 10.68 -17.83
N GLY A 102 3.59 9.48 -18.39
CA GLY A 102 4.01 8.31 -17.63
C GLY A 102 5.41 8.47 -17.04
N PHE A 103 6.36 9.01 -17.80
CA PHE A 103 7.71 9.29 -17.32
C PHE A 103 7.71 10.36 -16.22
N LEU A 104 6.98 11.46 -16.42
CA LEU A 104 6.86 12.53 -15.44
C LEU A 104 6.16 12.05 -14.16
N GLY A 105 5.10 11.26 -14.29
CA GLY A 105 4.40 10.63 -13.16
C GLY A 105 5.33 9.73 -12.35
N LYS A 106 6.17 8.92 -13.01
CA LYS A 106 7.18 8.08 -12.35
C LYS A 106 8.24 8.91 -11.62
N TYR A 107 8.68 10.02 -12.21
CA TYR A 107 9.67 10.90 -11.59
C TYR A 107 9.14 11.57 -10.32
N ILE A 108 7.92 12.11 -10.38
CA ILE A 108 7.25 12.73 -9.22
C ILE A 108 7.02 11.71 -8.11
N ASP A 109 6.56 10.51 -8.46
CA ASP A 109 6.32 9.44 -7.48
C ASP A 109 7.61 8.98 -6.79
N SER A 110 8.73 8.89 -7.52
CA SER A 110 10.06 8.60 -6.96
C SER A 110 10.47 9.66 -5.92
N ASN A 111 10.37 10.94 -6.27
CA ASN A 111 10.73 12.05 -5.38
C ASN A 111 9.82 12.08 -4.13
N ARG A 112 8.53 11.79 -4.31
CA ARG A 112 7.59 11.65 -3.19
C ARG A 112 7.97 10.49 -2.27
N SER A 113 8.36 9.35 -2.84
CA SER A 113 8.75 8.17 -2.07
C SER A 113 10.02 8.39 -1.25
N GLU A 114 11.01 9.08 -1.83
CA GLU A 114 12.26 9.46 -1.15
C GLU A 114 11.96 10.41 0.02
N TYR A 115 11.18 11.46 -0.21
CA TYR A 115 10.78 12.40 0.84
C TYR A 115 10.04 11.71 2.01
N LEU A 116 9.11 10.79 1.70
CA LEU A 116 8.39 10.03 2.73
C LEU A 116 9.31 9.06 3.46
N ALA A 117 10.28 8.46 2.76
CA ALA A 117 11.27 7.58 3.37
C ALA A 117 12.18 8.33 4.36
N GLU A 118 12.63 9.53 4.00
CA GLU A 118 13.40 10.41 4.89
C GLU A 118 12.59 10.80 6.12
N ARG A 119 11.34 11.24 5.93
CA ARG A 119 10.45 11.59 7.04
C ARG A 119 10.24 10.42 7.99
N ASP A 120 9.99 9.23 7.45
CA ASP A 120 9.87 8.01 8.25
C ASP A 120 11.17 7.67 9.00
N ALA A 121 12.34 7.89 8.39
CA ALA A 121 13.64 7.64 9.02
C ALA A 121 13.86 8.58 10.22
N VAL A 122 13.53 9.87 10.07
CA VAL A 122 13.58 10.84 11.18
C VAL A 122 12.66 10.43 12.32
N LEU A 123 11.44 9.98 12.02
CA LEU A 123 10.49 9.54 13.03
C LEU A 123 10.98 8.31 13.80
N ARG A 124 11.56 7.31 13.11
CA ARG A 124 12.18 6.15 13.77
C ARG A 124 13.28 6.59 14.74
N HIS A 125 14.18 7.44 14.25
CA HIS A 125 15.30 7.92 15.05
C HIS A 125 14.84 8.72 16.28
N TYR A 126 13.78 9.52 16.14
CA TYR A 126 13.22 10.27 17.26
C TYR A 126 12.67 9.37 18.37
N ILE A 127 11.97 8.29 18.00
CA ILE A 127 11.40 7.32 18.94
C ILE A 127 12.51 6.51 19.63
N GLU A 128 13.58 6.17 18.91
CA GLU A 128 14.76 5.51 19.51
C GLU A 128 15.41 6.37 20.60
N LEU A 129 15.47 7.68 20.40
CA LEU A 129 16.06 8.62 21.36
C LEU A 129 15.17 8.85 22.58
N HIS A 130 13.84 8.82 22.42
CA HIS A 130 12.86 9.14 23.46
C HIS A 130 11.95 7.95 23.77
N ARG A 131 12.54 6.78 24.07
CA ARG A 131 11.75 5.58 24.32
C ARG A 131 10.81 5.70 25.52
N ASP A 132 11.20 6.46 26.54
CA ASP A 132 10.43 6.62 27.79
C ASP A 132 9.09 7.34 27.59
N ASP A 133 8.98 8.21 26.58
CA ASP A 133 7.75 8.95 26.27
C ASP A 133 6.70 8.08 25.56
N PHE A 134 7.10 6.91 25.05
CA PHE A 134 6.25 5.99 24.29
C PHE A 134 6.12 4.63 25.01
N PRO A 135 5.34 4.56 26.09
CA PRO A 135 5.10 3.29 26.76
C PRO A 135 4.34 2.31 25.86
N ASP A 136 4.71 1.03 25.93
CA ASP A 136 4.02 -0.04 25.22
C ASP A 136 2.59 -0.21 25.77
N PHE A 137 1.59 -0.19 24.89
CA PHE A 137 0.19 -0.36 25.29
C PHE A 137 -0.29 -1.79 25.09
N GLU A 138 -1.09 -2.26 26.05
CA GLU A 138 -1.78 -3.54 25.91
C GLU A 138 -2.98 -3.39 24.98
N ARG A 139 -3.05 -4.23 23.94
CA ARG A 139 -4.22 -4.27 23.05
C ARG A 139 -5.39 -4.93 23.74
N LYS A 140 -6.35 -4.11 24.17
CA LYS A 140 -7.64 -4.58 24.69
C LYS A 140 -8.47 -5.18 23.58
N LYS A 141 -9.17 -6.27 23.87
CA LYS A 141 -10.08 -6.90 22.92
C LYS A 141 -11.39 -6.10 22.85
N TYR A 142 -12.05 -6.05 21.69
CA TYR A 142 -13.39 -5.43 21.56
C TYR A 142 -14.45 -6.06 22.47
N SER A 143 -14.22 -7.26 23.01
CA SER A 143 -15.09 -7.85 24.03
C SER A 143 -14.98 -7.19 25.41
N GLU A 144 -13.88 -6.48 25.67
CA GLU A 144 -13.58 -5.83 26.95
C GLU A 144 -13.88 -4.32 26.92
N VAL A 145 -13.99 -3.74 25.72
CA VAL A 145 -14.24 -2.31 25.49
C VAL A 145 -15.70 -2.11 25.10
N PHE A 146 -16.51 -1.57 26.01
CA PHE A 146 -17.92 -1.27 25.76
C PHE A 146 -18.10 0.22 25.41
N GLU A 147 -18.14 0.52 24.11
CA GLU A 147 -18.51 1.84 23.63
C GLU A 147 -20.05 1.99 23.57
N PRO A 148 -20.60 3.17 23.90
CA PRO A 148 -22.03 3.41 23.77
C PRO A 148 -22.42 3.41 22.29
N TRP A 149 -23.41 2.58 21.94
CA TRP A 149 -23.97 2.56 20.58
C TRP A 149 -24.92 3.74 20.36
N VAL A 150 -24.57 4.63 19.42
CA VAL A 150 -25.41 5.77 19.02
C VAL A 150 -26.14 5.43 17.71
N PRO A 151 -27.47 5.23 17.72
CA PRO A 151 -28.21 4.93 16.50
C PRO A 151 -28.35 6.18 15.62
N ILE A 152 -28.21 6.00 14.30
CA ILE A 152 -28.57 7.00 13.29
C ILE A 152 -30.08 6.91 13.09
N ARG A 153 -30.80 8.01 13.33
CA ARG A 153 -32.25 8.11 13.18
C ARG A 153 -32.60 8.95 11.96
#